data_AF-A0A401XLX5-F1
#
_entry.id   AF-A0A401XLX5-F1
#
_cell.length_a   1.000
_cell.length_b   1.000
_cell.length_c   1.000
_cell.angle_alpha   90.00
_cell.angle_beta   90.00
_cell.angle_gamma   90.00
#
_symmetry.space_group_name_H-M   'P 1'
#
loop_
_entity.id
_entity.type
_entity.pdbx_description
1 polymer ?
#
loop_
_entity_poly.entity_id
_entity_poly.type
_entity_poly.pdbx_seq_one_letter_code
_entity_poly.pdbx_strand_id
1 'polypeptide(L)'
;MVITCPKDKNFLKPSTKDKFPEHRGNYPLSRNTPVNILNYLAYGVYDYRDRFTHAFFDERQRFDICLRFTNETKVDEVIKAFVVMCYVGGLGAKSRNGFGKIKIIKAVENKENNEIDITQSLPKWKNLLKTNNSKSNYTSLSDSVKLFSAKEVSSRSYDNALKIIGDAYIHARKNMGDGHTYNTRRYIAAPIVQDSNSFLERHSKSYFLFLDEENGGYRGYILFVPYKYVSGIGNENLKKGKSIPTDVLEKFDAATQKFNEKLQEKLNLERL
;
A
#
# COMPACT_ATOMS: atom_id res chain seq x y z
N MET A 1 -3.24 -20.56 12.31
CA MET A 1 -1.92 -19.93 12.08
C MET A 1 -1.44 -19.33 13.39
N VAL A 2 -0.41 -19.91 14.02
CA VAL A 2 0.25 -19.29 15.16
C VAL A 2 1.53 -18.66 14.65
N ILE A 3 1.62 -17.33 14.70
CA ILE A 3 2.88 -16.62 14.41
C ILE A 3 3.69 -16.67 15.71
N THR A 4 4.60 -17.63 15.82
CA THR A 4 5.54 -17.69 16.94
C THR A 4 6.86 -17.07 16.52
N CYS A 5 7.33 -16.05 17.27
CA CYS A 5 8.72 -15.61 17.18
C CYS A 5 9.58 -16.63 17.98
N PRO A 6 10.66 -17.19 17.40
CA PRO A 6 11.56 -18.07 18.13
C PRO A 6 12.09 -17.39 19.39
N LYS A 7 12.32 -18.17 20.46
CA LYS A 7 12.71 -17.65 21.79
C LYS A 7 14.16 -17.14 21.88
N ASP A 8 14.95 -17.22 20.80
CA ASP A 8 16.37 -16.87 20.82
C ASP A 8 16.64 -15.38 20.52
N LYS A 9 16.67 -14.64 21.62
CA LYS A 9 17.45 -13.43 22.01
C LYS A 9 18.30 -12.68 20.96
N ASN A 10 17.71 -12.24 19.84
CA ASN A 10 18.06 -10.96 19.21
C ASN A 10 16.77 -10.30 18.72
N PHE A 11 16.02 -9.73 19.66
CA PHE A 11 14.81 -9.00 19.33
C PHE A 11 15.14 -7.89 18.33
N LEU A 12 14.36 -7.81 17.25
CA LEU A 12 14.26 -6.59 16.45
C LEU A 12 14.00 -5.43 17.43
N LYS A 13 14.99 -4.55 17.59
CA LYS A 13 14.82 -3.33 18.37
C LYS A 13 14.61 -2.19 17.37
N PRO A 14 13.56 -1.36 17.54
CA PRO A 14 13.43 -0.13 16.79
C PRO A 14 14.73 0.65 16.96
N SER A 15 15.40 0.94 15.84
CA SER A 15 16.80 1.36 15.83
C SER A 15 16.96 2.87 15.81
N THR A 16 15.94 3.61 15.34
CA THR A 16 16.13 5.05 15.07
C THR A 16 14.85 5.89 15.16
N LYS A 17 15.06 7.21 15.29
CA LYS A 17 14.08 8.29 15.07
C LYS A 17 14.61 9.33 14.08
N ASP A 18 15.65 9.01 13.33
CA ASP A 18 16.32 9.91 12.39
C ASP A 18 15.35 10.39 11.34
N LYS A 19 15.56 11.60 10.83
CA LYS A 19 14.71 12.17 9.77
C LYS A 19 14.88 11.38 8.48
N PHE A 20 13.82 11.37 7.66
CA PHE A 20 13.96 10.86 6.29
C PHE A 20 14.99 11.65 5.49
N PRO A 21 15.69 11.02 4.53
CA PRO A 21 16.50 11.74 3.55
C PRO A 21 15.72 12.87 2.89
N GLU A 22 16.37 14.00 2.64
CA GLU A 22 15.73 15.14 1.98
C GLU A 22 15.46 14.84 0.50
N HIS A 23 14.20 14.59 0.19
CA HIS A 23 13.71 14.49 -1.18
C HIS A 23 12.85 15.71 -1.48
N ARG A 24 13.47 16.81 -1.93
CA ARG A 24 12.72 17.99 -2.35
C ARG A 24 11.88 17.62 -3.57
N GLY A 25 10.56 17.52 -3.37
CA GLY A 25 9.61 17.30 -4.45
C GLY A 25 9.37 18.60 -5.23
N ASN A 26 8.99 18.47 -6.50
CA ASN A 26 8.59 19.60 -7.34
C ASN A 26 7.18 20.12 -7.01
N TYR A 27 6.56 19.65 -5.94
CA TYR A 27 5.13 19.81 -5.69
C TYR A 27 4.85 20.50 -4.35
N PRO A 28 4.77 21.84 -4.28
CA PRO A 28 4.37 22.53 -3.05
C PRO A 28 2.94 22.13 -2.65
N LEU A 29 2.73 21.69 -1.40
CA LEU A 29 1.41 21.32 -0.89
C LEU A 29 0.62 22.51 -0.34
N SER A 30 1.29 23.61 0.01
CA SER A 30 0.70 24.94 0.26
C SER A 30 1.80 26.02 0.24
N ARG A 31 1.45 27.26 -0.12
CA ARG A 31 2.29 28.49 -0.07
C ARG A 31 3.80 28.26 -0.28
N ASN A 32 4.20 27.85 -1.48
CA ASN A 32 5.59 27.78 -1.96
C ASN A 32 6.61 26.91 -1.19
N THR A 33 6.24 26.22 -0.11
CA THR A 33 7.21 25.32 0.56
C THR A 33 7.20 23.94 -0.11
N PRO A 34 8.33 23.49 -0.69
CA PRO A 34 8.44 22.13 -1.20
C PRO A 34 8.26 21.15 -0.04
N VAL A 35 7.41 20.15 -0.22
CA VAL A 35 7.21 19.10 0.79
C VAL A 35 8.06 17.89 0.42
N ASN A 36 8.78 17.37 1.41
CA ASN A 36 9.45 16.09 1.26
C ASN A 36 8.40 14.99 1.08
N ILE A 37 8.48 14.28 -0.05
CA ILE A 37 7.52 13.24 -0.42
C ILE A 37 7.42 12.14 0.63
N LEU A 38 8.53 11.78 1.28
CA LEU A 38 8.55 10.75 2.30
C LEU A 38 7.81 11.20 3.55
N ASN A 39 7.98 12.47 3.94
CA ASN A 39 7.22 13.06 5.06
C ASN A 39 5.72 13.05 4.75
N TYR A 40 5.33 13.35 3.51
CA TYR A 40 3.94 13.28 3.07
C TYR A 40 3.37 11.86 3.16
N LEU A 41 4.11 10.87 2.63
CA LEU A 41 3.71 9.47 2.66
C LEU A 41 3.70 8.90 4.08
N ALA A 42 4.52 9.44 4.99
CA ALA A 42 4.58 9.06 6.39
C ALA A 42 3.66 9.89 7.30
N TYR A 43 2.86 10.81 6.76
CA TYR A 43 2.03 11.72 7.55
C TYR A 43 1.22 10.98 8.62
N GLY A 44 1.32 11.41 9.88
CA GLY A 44 0.63 10.80 11.02
C GLY A 44 1.49 9.82 11.85
N VAL A 45 2.63 9.37 11.31
CA VAL A 45 3.75 8.85 12.13
C VAL A 45 4.96 9.76 12.09
N TYR A 46 5.01 10.65 11.10
CA TYR A 46 5.91 11.79 11.02
C TYR A 46 5.09 13.07 11.28
N ASP A 47 5.49 13.86 12.27
CA ASP A 47 4.76 15.05 12.71
C ASP A 47 5.24 16.34 12.02
N TYR A 48 4.53 17.44 12.25
CA TYR A 48 4.82 18.75 11.64
C TYR A 48 6.11 19.42 12.15
N ARG A 49 6.77 18.84 13.17
CA ARG A 49 8.04 19.32 13.74
C ARG A 49 9.23 18.56 13.14
N ASP A 50 9.02 17.90 12.00
CA ASP A 50 10.02 17.10 11.31
C ASP A 50 10.64 16.00 12.17
N ARG A 51 9.80 15.25 12.89
CA ARG A 51 10.23 14.12 13.71
C ARG A 51 9.24 12.97 13.64
N PHE A 52 9.76 11.76 13.85
CA PHE A 52 8.94 10.58 14.04
C PHE A 52 8.35 10.55 15.44
N THR A 53 7.05 10.24 15.53
CA THR A 53 6.35 10.10 16.81
C THR A 53 6.73 8.80 17.53
N HIS A 54 7.18 7.79 16.78
CA HIS A 54 7.61 6.48 17.28
C HIS A 54 8.92 6.05 16.62
N ALA A 55 9.72 5.26 17.33
CA ALA A 55 10.88 4.63 16.72
C ALA A 55 10.46 3.60 15.67
N PHE A 56 11.30 3.38 14.67
CA PHE A 56 11.03 2.44 13.57
C PHE A 56 12.22 1.50 13.34
N PHE A 57 11.97 0.45 12.56
CA PHE A 57 12.99 -0.49 12.12
C PHE A 57 13.64 0.04 10.84
N ASP A 58 14.97 0.08 10.82
CA ASP A 58 15.71 0.42 9.61
C ASP A 58 15.49 -0.62 8.51
N GLU A 59 15.83 -0.23 7.28
CA GLU A 59 15.81 -1.14 6.15
C GLU A 59 16.74 -2.35 6.37
N ARG A 60 16.45 -3.45 5.67
CA ARG A 60 17.26 -4.69 5.65
C ARG A 60 17.36 -5.45 6.97
N GLN A 61 16.61 -5.05 8.00
CA GLN A 61 16.41 -5.88 9.17
C GLN A 61 15.70 -7.20 8.79
N ARG A 62 16.08 -8.29 9.48
CA ARG A 62 15.63 -9.65 9.19
C ARG A 62 14.93 -10.23 10.40
N PHE A 63 13.92 -11.04 10.15
CA PHE A 63 13.19 -11.76 11.17
C PHE A 63 12.53 -12.99 10.55
N ASP A 64 12.24 -13.97 11.40
CA ASP A 64 11.63 -15.22 10.98
C ASP A 64 10.12 -15.20 11.22
N ILE A 65 9.37 -15.70 10.24
CA ILE A 65 7.93 -15.94 10.36
C ILE A 65 7.71 -17.45 10.24
N CYS A 66 7.21 -18.06 11.31
CA CYS A 66 6.82 -19.47 11.32
C CYS A 66 5.32 -19.60 11.05
N LEU A 67 4.95 -20.26 9.95
CA LEU A 67 3.57 -20.60 9.64
C LEU A 67 3.32 -22.07 9.99
N ARG A 68 2.49 -22.31 11.01
CA ARG A 68 2.09 -23.67 11.41
C ARG A 68 0.67 -23.97 10.95
N PHE A 69 0.51 -25.09 10.27
CA PHE A 69 -0.74 -25.55 9.69
C PHE A 69 -1.22 -26.81 10.40
N THR A 70 -2.49 -26.80 10.78
CA THR A 70 -3.21 -27.99 11.27
C THR A 70 -4.11 -28.60 10.20
N ASN A 71 -4.36 -27.85 9.12
CA ASN A 71 -5.13 -28.28 7.96
C ASN A 71 -4.29 -28.07 6.70
N GLU A 72 -3.84 -29.18 6.11
CA GLU A 72 -2.97 -29.18 4.95
C GLU A 72 -3.68 -28.69 3.67
N THR A 73 -5.00 -28.82 3.59
CA THR A 73 -5.79 -28.44 2.40
C THR A 73 -5.78 -26.94 2.10
N LYS A 74 -5.35 -26.11 3.06
CA LYS A 74 -5.35 -24.64 2.97
C LYS A 74 -3.96 -24.02 2.94
N VAL A 75 -2.90 -24.85 2.97
CA VAL A 75 -1.51 -24.37 2.99
C VAL A 75 -1.25 -23.48 1.79
N ASP A 76 -1.54 -23.95 0.58
CA ASP A 76 -1.28 -23.20 -0.66
C ASP A 76 -1.98 -21.84 -0.71
N GLU A 77 -3.23 -21.76 -0.27
CA GLU A 77 -3.99 -20.50 -0.23
C GLU A 77 -3.35 -19.50 0.75
N VAL A 78 -2.92 -19.98 1.92
CA VAL A 78 -2.25 -19.15 2.93
C VAL A 78 -0.87 -18.70 2.45
N ILE A 79 -0.08 -19.58 1.82
CA ILE A 79 1.21 -19.23 1.25
C ILE A 79 1.04 -18.19 0.14
N LYS A 80 0.08 -18.36 -0.76
CA LYS A 80 -0.24 -17.37 -1.80
C LYS A 80 -0.61 -16.02 -1.18
N ALA A 81 -1.50 -16.00 -0.19
CA ALA A 81 -1.88 -14.77 0.51
C ALA A 81 -0.70 -14.10 1.22
N PHE A 82 0.17 -14.89 1.85
CA PHE A 82 1.36 -14.42 2.53
C PHE A 82 2.38 -13.82 1.55
N VAL A 83 2.60 -14.46 0.40
CA VAL A 83 3.44 -13.94 -0.68
C VAL A 83 2.88 -12.61 -1.18
N VAL A 84 1.57 -12.50 -1.47
CA VAL A 84 0.96 -11.22 -1.87
C VAL A 84 1.14 -10.14 -0.80
N MET A 85 0.97 -10.49 0.48
CA MET A 85 1.19 -9.54 1.58
C MET A 85 2.63 -9.05 1.64
N CYS A 86 3.62 -9.91 1.44
CA CYS A 86 5.03 -9.52 1.37
C CYS A 86 5.30 -8.63 0.14
N TYR A 87 4.78 -8.99 -1.03
CA TYR A 87 5.11 -8.35 -2.33
C TYR A 87 4.24 -7.16 -2.74
N VAL A 88 3.07 -6.96 -2.16
CA VAL A 88 2.22 -5.79 -2.49
C VAL A 88 1.75 -5.04 -1.24
N GLY A 89 1.70 -5.73 -0.11
CA GLY A 89 1.43 -5.13 1.18
C GLY A 89 2.70 -4.68 1.91
N GLY A 90 2.62 -4.79 3.24
CA GLY A 90 3.68 -4.51 4.18
C GLY A 90 3.13 -4.59 5.60
N LEU A 91 4.01 -4.66 6.59
CA LEU A 91 3.65 -4.67 8.01
C LEU A 91 3.85 -3.29 8.65
N GLY A 92 2.98 -2.95 9.59
CA GLY A 92 3.09 -1.73 10.38
C GLY A 92 2.42 -0.50 9.75
N ALA A 93 2.70 0.65 10.35
CA ALA A 93 2.06 1.89 9.97
C ALA A 93 2.47 2.31 8.54
N LYS A 94 1.50 2.88 7.81
CA LYS A 94 1.72 3.41 6.45
C LYS A 94 2.18 2.37 5.43
N SER A 95 1.92 1.08 5.64
CA SER A 95 2.29 0.03 4.67
C SER A 95 1.76 0.26 3.26
N ARG A 96 0.53 0.77 3.14
CA ARG A 96 -0.09 1.16 1.85
C ARG A 96 0.56 2.36 1.16
N ASN A 97 1.44 3.08 1.86
CA ASN A 97 2.23 4.19 1.33
C ASN A 97 3.67 3.76 1.02
N GLY A 98 3.93 2.46 0.92
CA GLY A 98 5.25 1.93 0.57
C GLY A 98 6.19 1.76 1.75
N PHE A 99 5.72 1.76 3.00
CA PHE A 99 6.56 1.46 4.17
C PHE A 99 6.39 0.01 4.64
N GLY A 100 7.32 -0.47 5.49
CA GLY A 100 7.17 -1.78 6.13
C GLY A 100 7.18 -2.97 5.14
N LYS A 101 7.85 -2.78 4.01
CA LYS A 101 7.98 -3.77 2.97
C LYS A 101 8.77 -4.99 3.45
N ILE A 102 8.30 -6.19 3.12
CA ILE A 102 8.99 -7.43 3.48
C ILE A 102 9.41 -8.16 2.20
N LYS A 103 10.67 -8.57 2.16
CA LYS A 103 11.20 -9.45 1.13
C LYS A 103 11.43 -10.83 1.74
N ILE A 104 10.95 -11.87 1.06
CA ILE A 104 11.25 -13.25 1.42
C ILE A 104 12.67 -13.54 0.92
N ILE A 105 13.61 -13.72 1.85
CA ILE A 105 15.02 -14.02 1.53
C ILE A 105 15.26 -15.53 1.47
N LYS A 106 14.61 -16.28 2.38
CA LYS A 106 14.65 -17.73 2.47
C LYS A 106 13.29 -18.22 2.95
N ALA A 107 12.79 -19.29 2.34
CA ALA A 107 11.60 -20.00 2.77
C ALA A 107 11.92 -21.50 2.87
N VAL A 108 11.59 -22.10 4.01
CA VAL A 108 11.86 -23.50 4.31
C VAL A 108 10.56 -24.19 4.67
N GLU A 109 10.36 -25.38 4.13
CA GLU A 109 9.31 -26.29 4.53
C GLU A 109 9.90 -27.44 5.35
N ASN A 110 9.32 -27.69 6.52
CA ASN A 110 9.72 -28.82 7.38
C ASN A 110 8.84 -30.01 7.07
N LYS A 111 9.39 -31.03 6.41
CA LYS A 111 8.71 -32.30 6.13
C LYS A 111 9.52 -33.44 6.71
N GLU A 112 8.89 -34.26 7.57
CA GLU A 112 9.49 -35.48 8.12
C GLU A 112 10.89 -35.26 8.75
N ASN A 113 11.04 -34.17 9.53
CA ASN A 113 12.30 -33.73 10.16
C ASN A 113 13.41 -33.26 9.18
N ASN A 114 13.08 -33.02 7.91
CA ASN A 114 13.99 -32.41 6.94
C ASN A 114 13.55 -30.97 6.61
N GLU A 115 14.53 -30.08 6.49
CA GLU A 115 14.36 -28.71 5.99
C GLU A 115 14.52 -28.70 4.47
N ILE A 116 13.46 -28.32 3.75
CA ILE A 116 13.47 -28.18 2.28
C ILE A 116 13.40 -26.71 1.92
N ASP A 117 14.40 -26.19 1.19
CA ASP A 117 14.35 -24.82 0.65
C ASP A 117 13.33 -24.75 -0.49
N ILE A 118 12.27 -23.98 -0.27
CA ILE A 118 11.18 -23.77 -1.23
C ILE A 118 11.17 -22.36 -1.82
N THR A 119 12.23 -21.56 -1.60
CA THR A 119 12.27 -20.14 -1.97
C THR A 119 12.01 -19.92 -3.46
N GLN A 120 12.63 -20.74 -4.31
CA GLN A 120 12.47 -20.66 -5.77
C GLN A 120 11.11 -21.18 -6.27
N SER A 121 10.45 -22.02 -5.47
CA SER A 121 9.14 -22.59 -5.77
C SER A 121 7.99 -21.66 -5.35
N LEU A 122 8.28 -20.56 -4.65
CA LEU A 122 7.26 -19.60 -4.27
C LEU A 122 6.59 -18.99 -5.51
N PRO A 123 5.26 -18.81 -5.48
CA PRO A 123 4.54 -18.25 -6.61
C PRO A 123 5.01 -16.82 -6.91
N LYS A 124 5.19 -16.51 -8.20
CA LYS A 124 5.49 -15.15 -8.64
C LYS A 124 4.32 -14.23 -8.32
N TRP A 125 4.56 -13.16 -7.55
CA TRP A 125 3.50 -12.30 -7.04
C TRP A 125 2.62 -11.69 -8.14
N LYS A 126 3.20 -11.30 -9.29
CA LYS A 126 2.42 -10.75 -10.43
C LYS A 126 1.36 -11.73 -10.92
N ASN A 127 1.66 -13.03 -10.93
CA ASN A 127 0.70 -14.06 -11.34
C ASN A 127 -0.44 -14.21 -10.33
N LEU A 128 -0.19 -13.94 -9.05
CA LEU A 128 -1.21 -14.00 -7.99
C LEU A 128 -2.20 -12.83 -8.06
N LEU A 129 -1.88 -11.76 -8.79
CA LEU A 129 -2.79 -10.65 -9.01
C LEU A 129 -3.80 -10.92 -10.13
N LYS A 130 -3.55 -11.93 -10.96
CA LYS A 130 -4.44 -12.31 -12.06
C LYS A 130 -5.62 -13.10 -11.51
N THR A 131 -6.83 -12.60 -11.72
CA THR A 131 -8.04 -13.30 -11.31
C THR A 131 -9.20 -12.93 -12.24
N ASN A 132 -10.12 -13.88 -12.43
CA ASN A 132 -11.36 -13.69 -13.18
C ASN A 132 -12.54 -13.39 -12.25
N ASN A 133 -12.27 -13.12 -10.97
CA ASN A 133 -13.31 -12.79 -10.01
C ASN A 133 -13.88 -11.41 -10.31
N SER A 134 -15.20 -11.27 -10.18
CA SER A 134 -15.87 -9.97 -10.24
C SER A 134 -15.59 -9.14 -8.97
N LYS A 135 -15.84 -7.83 -9.04
CA LYS A 135 -15.67 -6.92 -7.89
C LYS A 135 -16.50 -7.40 -6.68
N SER A 136 -15.83 -7.60 -5.55
CA SER A 136 -16.44 -7.94 -4.25
C SER A 136 -17.03 -6.72 -3.53
N ASN A 137 -17.81 -6.96 -2.48
CA ASN A 137 -18.29 -5.95 -1.52
C ASN A 137 -17.18 -5.46 -0.56
N TYR A 138 -16.04 -6.15 -0.53
CA TYR A 138 -14.87 -5.79 0.26
C TYR A 138 -13.63 -5.69 -0.64
N THR A 139 -12.55 -5.07 -0.14
CA THR A 139 -11.29 -4.98 -0.88
C THR A 139 -10.73 -6.38 -1.14
N SER A 140 -10.81 -6.82 -2.39
CA SER A 140 -10.29 -8.11 -2.86
C SER A 140 -9.72 -7.97 -4.26
N LEU A 141 -8.82 -8.87 -4.64
CA LEU A 141 -8.41 -8.97 -6.03
C LEU A 141 -9.62 -9.32 -6.91
N SER A 142 -9.68 -8.69 -8.09
CA SER A 142 -10.71 -8.91 -9.10
C SER A 142 -10.12 -8.66 -10.49
N ASP A 143 -10.86 -8.99 -11.54
CA ASP A 143 -10.54 -8.70 -12.95
C ASP A 143 -10.32 -7.20 -13.26
N SER A 144 -10.70 -6.33 -12.33
CA SER A 144 -10.69 -4.88 -12.46
C SER A 144 -9.47 -4.24 -11.77
N VAL A 145 -8.60 -5.05 -11.18
CA VAL A 145 -7.34 -4.60 -10.56
C VAL A 145 -6.46 -3.94 -11.61
N LYS A 146 -5.81 -2.83 -11.24
CA LYS A 146 -4.84 -2.15 -12.09
C LYS A 146 -3.50 -2.04 -11.39
N LEU A 147 -2.44 -2.44 -12.08
CA LEU A 147 -1.07 -2.27 -11.61
C LEU A 147 -0.39 -1.18 -12.44
N PHE A 148 0.11 -0.15 -11.78
CA PHE A 148 0.90 0.90 -12.40
C PHE A 148 2.36 0.75 -11.98
N SER A 149 3.29 0.93 -12.89
CA SER A 149 4.73 0.85 -12.63
C SER A 149 5.46 2.14 -12.98
N ALA A 150 6.53 2.43 -12.25
CA ALA A 150 7.48 3.45 -12.65
C ALA A 150 8.07 3.10 -14.02
N LYS A 151 8.20 4.10 -14.89
CA LYS A 151 8.73 3.92 -16.26
C LYS A 151 10.15 3.37 -16.23
N GLU A 152 10.94 3.85 -15.29
CA GLU A 152 12.35 3.49 -15.11
C GLU A 152 12.57 2.75 -13.79
N VAL A 153 13.60 1.91 -13.77
CA VAL A 153 14.12 1.31 -12.54
C VAL A 153 15.09 2.32 -11.90
N SER A 154 14.86 2.67 -10.64
CA SER A 154 15.78 3.52 -9.88
C SER A 154 17.01 2.71 -9.49
N SER A 155 18.18 3.11 -9.99
CA SER A 155 19.44 2.39 -9.80
C SER A 155 20.15 2.65 -8.47
N ARG A 156 19.71 3.63 -7.66
CA ARG A 156 20.54 4.16 -6.56
C ARG A 156 20.00 3.97 -5.15
N SER A 157 18.68 3.96 -4.92
CA SER A 157 18.15 3.78 -3.56
C SER A 157 16.63 3.59 -3.49
N TYR A 158 16.18 2.95 -2.41
CA TYR A 158 14.77 2.66 -2.09
C TYR A 158 13.91 3.93 -2.01
N ASP A 159 14.40 4.94 -1.30
CA ASP A 159 13.76 6.24 -1.12
C ASP A 159 13.55 6.99 -2.45
N ASN A 160 14.49 6.92 -3.38
CA ASN A 160 14.35 7.49 -4.73
C ASN A 160 13.24 6.80 -5.53
N ALA A 161 13.16 5.46 -5.47
CA ALA A 161 12.08 4.72 -6.13
C ALA A 161 10.71 5.05 -5.51
N LEU A 162 10.64 5.16 -4.17
CA LEU A 162 9.44 5.56 -3.46
C LEU A 162 9.02 6.99 -3.80
N LYS A 163 9.98 7.91 -3.95
CA LYS A 163 9.74 9.27 -4.42
C LYS A 163 9.05 9.29 -5.77
N ILE A 164 9.51 8.49 -6.75
CA ILE A 164 8.94 8.48 -8.10
C ILE A 164 7.43 8.17 -8.08
N ILE A 165 7.04 7.09 -7.39
CA ILE A 165 5.62 6.71 -7.29
C ILE A 165 4.83 7.62 -6.33
N GLY A 166 5.49 8.17 -5.31
CA GLY A 166 4.90 9.18 -4.43
C GLY A 166 4.53 10.46 -5.18
N ASP A 167 5.44 10.97 -6.02
CA ASP A 167 5.22 12.13 -6.87
C ASP A 167 4.08 11.88 -7.87
N ALA A 168 4.02 10.69 -8.49
CA ALA A 168 2.91 10.30 -9.36
C ALA A 168 1.57 10.27 -8.61
N TYR A 169 1.55 9.72 -7.39
CA TYR A 169 0.36 9.68 -6.54
C TYR A 169 -0.13 11.08 -6.16
N ILE A 170 0.78 11.98 -5.76
CA ILE A 170 0.44 13.38 -5.44
C ILE A 170 -0.06 14.10 -6.68
N HIS A 171 0.61 13.93 -7.83
CA HIS A 171 0.19 14.49 -9.11
C HIS A 171 -1.26 14.08 -9.42
N ALA A 172 -1.57 12.79 -9.37
CA ALA A 172 -2.92 12.29 -9.59
C ALA A 172 -3.92 12.90 -8.59
N ARG A 173 -3.59 12.90 -7.29
CA ARG A 173 -4.46 13.45 -6.25
C ARG A 173 -4.75 14.94 -6.42
N LYS A 174 -3.74 15.73 -6.79
CA LYS A 174 -3.90 17.18 -7.02
C LYS A 174 -4.80 17.47 -8.21
N ASN A 175 -4.70 16.67 -9.27
CA ASN A 175 -5.47 16.82 -10.51
C ASN A 175 -6.87 16.18 -10.47
N MET A 176 -7.35 15.73 -9.30
CA MET A 176 -8.70 15.18 -9.14
C MET A 176 -9.82 16.23 -9.18
N GLY A 177 -9.51 17.51 -8.96
CA GLY A 177 -10.46 18.60 -8.97
C GLY A 177 -9.77 19.95 -8.79
N ASP A 178 -10.53 20.99 -9.03
CA ASP A 178 -10.15 22.39 -8.87
C ASP A 178 -9.78 22.60 -7.39
N GLY A 179 -8.76 23.40 -7.09
CA GLY A 179 -8.11 23.46 -5.76
C GLY A 179 -9.02 23.67 -4.54
N HIS A 180 -10.29 24.04 -4.75
CA HIS A 180 -11.31 24.30 -3.75
C HIS A 180 -12.38 23.21 -3.59
N THR A 181 -12.47 22.21 -4.49
CA THR A 181 -13.46 21.13 -4.44
C THR A 181 -12.86 19.81 -3.94
N TYR A 182 -13.04 19.52 -2.65
CA TYR A 182 -12.63 18.26 -2.02
C TYR A 182 -13.53 17.06 -2.37
N ASN A 183 -14.59 17.30 -3.16
CA ASN A 183 -15.68 16.35 -3.41
C ASN A 183 -15.24 15.06 -4.11
N THR A 184 -14.24 15.10 -4.99
CA THR A 184 -13.76 13.90 -5.70
C THR A 184 -12.63 13.20 -4.96
N ARG A 185 -11.75 13.96 -4.29
CA ARG A 185 -10.60 13.43 -3.55
C ARG A 185 -11.02 12.52 -2.39
N ARG A 186 -12.20 12.76 -1.80
CA ARG A 186 -12.72 11.93 -0.69
C ARG A 186 -12.90 10.47 -1.07
N TYR A 187 -13.18 10.16 -2.33
CA TYR A 187 -13.38 8.78 -2.81
C TYR A 187 -12.06 8.00 -2.94
N ILE A 188 -10.93 8.71 -3.07
CA ILE A 188 -9.60 8.10 -3.14
C ILE A 188 -9.08 7.78 -1.74
N ALA A 189 -9.28 8.73 -0.81
CA ALA A 189 -9.03 8.58 0.61
C ALA A 189 -9.81 9.66 1.36
N ALA A 190 -10.62 9.26 2.35
CA ALA A 190 -11.35 10.21 3.17
C ALA A 190 -10.39 11.23 3.84
N PRO A 191 -10.64 12.55 3.70
CA PRO A 191 -9.83 13.57 4.35
C PRO A 191 -9.97 13.48 5.89
N ILE A 192 -8.87 13.72 6.60
CA ILE A 192 -8.76 13.42 8.04
C ILE A 192 -9.58 14.39 8.92
N VAL A 193 -9.88 15.62 8.48
CA VAL A 193 -10.39 16.64 9.43
C VAL A 193 -11.42 17.66 8.91
N GLN A 194 -11.64 17.87 7.61
CA GLN A 194 -12.30 19.13 7.17
C GLN A 194 -13.59 19.02 6.34
N ASP A 195 -14.15 17.83 6.15
CA ASP A 195 -15.36 17.70 5.32
C ASP A 195 -16.59 17.33 6.16
N SER A 196 -17.35 18.35 6.57
CA SER A 196 -18.68 18.19 7.18
C SER A 196 -19.69 17.50 6.25
N ASN A 197 -19.39 17.44 4.94
CA ASN A 197 -20.21 16.80 3.92
C ASN A 197 -19.78 15.36 3.60
N SER A 198 -18.76 14.80 4.26
CA SER A 198 -18.47 13.36 4.18
C SER A 198 -19.52 12.57 4.95
N PHE A 199 -20.15 11.58 4.32
CA PHE A 199 -21.09 10.67 4.97
C PHE A 199 -20.36 9.51 5.70
N LEU A 200 -19.11 9.22 5.34
CA LEU A 200 -18.26 8.26 6.05
C LEU A 200 -17.38 8.95 7.10
N GLU A 201 -17.12 8.26 8.21
CA GLU A 201 -16.13 8.70 9.20
C GLU A 201 -14.70 8.62 8.66
N ARG A 202 -14.28 7.42 8.25
CA ARG A 202 -12.97 7.13 7.64
C ARG A 202 -13.08 5.92 6.74
N HIS A 203 -12.31 5.89 5.66
CA HIS A 203 -12.09 4.65 4.95
C HIS A 203 -10.65 4.53 4.45
N SER A 204 -10.29 3.29 4.25
CA SER A 204 -9.03 2.87 3.66
C SER A 204 -8.95 3.28 2.19
N LYS A 205 -7.80 3.82 1.75
CA LYS A 205 -7.53 3.99 0.32
C LYS A 205 -7.36 2.65 -0.38
N SER A 206 -7.81 2.56 -1.62
CA SER A 206 -7.72 1.38 -2.51
C SER A 206 -6.39 1.27 -3.27
N TYR A 207 -5.45 2.16 -2.98
CA TYR A 207 -4.18 2.29 -3.69
C TYR A 207 -3.02 1.88 -2.78
N PHE A 208 -2.26 0.87 -3.18
CA PHE A 208 -1.12 0.33 -2.46
C PHE A 208 0.15 0.72 -3.19
N LEU A 209 0.97 1.56 -2.57
CA LEU A 209 2.31 1.90 -3.07
C LEU A 209 3.28 0.86 -2.53
N PHE A 210 4.15 0.34 -3.39
CA PHE A 210 5.20 -0.60 -2.99
C PHE A 210 6.34 -0.58 -3.99
N LEU A 211 7.48 -1.15 -3.60
CA LEU A 211 8.65 -1.30 -4.45
C LEU A 211 8.96 -2.79 -4.63
N ASP A 212 9.53 -3.13 -5.78
CA ASP A 212 10.12 -4.44 -6.07
C ASP A 212 11.55 -4.28 -6.56
N GLU A 213 12.41 -5.26 -6.29
CA GLU A 213 13.80 -5.25 -6.76
C GLU A 213 13.87 -5.82 -8.17
N GLU A 214 14.45 -5.05 -9.10
CA GLU A 214 14.58 -5.42 -10.51
C GLU A 214 15.94 -4.95 -11.04
N ASN A 215 16.68 -5.83 -11.73
CA ASN A 215 17.95 -5.51 -12.38
C ASN A 215 18.97 -4.76 -11.48
N GLY A 216 19.04 -5.14 -10.19
CA GLY A 216 19.94 -4.51 -9.21
C GLY A 216 19.49 -3.14 -8.71
N GLY A 217 18.30 -2.67 -9.09
CA GLY A 217 17.66 -1.46 -8.59
C GLY A 217 16.26 -1.71 -8.04
N TYR A 218 15.51 -0.63 -7.84
CA TYR A 218 14.13 -0.67 -7.34
C TYR A 218 13.17 -0.10 -8.38
N ARG A 219 12.12 -0.85 -8.72
CA ARG A 219 10.98 -0.33 -9.47
C ARG A 219 9.83 -0.06 -8.51
N GLY A 220 9.26 1.14 -8.60
CA GLY A 220 8.07 1.49 -7.85
C GLY A 220 6.79 1.07 -8.55
N TYR A 221 5.80 0.69 -7.76
CA TYR A 221 4.49 0.25 -8.19
C TYR A 221 3.36 0.90 -7.40
N ILE A 222 2.21 1.06 -8.05
CA ILE A 222 0.93 1.39 -7.42
C ILE A 222 -0.10 0.33 -7.84
N LEU A 223 -0.60 -0.45 -6.90
CA LEU A 223 -1.72 -1.37 -7.12
C LEU A 223 -3.03 -0.68 -6.74
N PHE A 224 -3.97 -0.60 -7.68
CA PHE A 224 -5.35 -0.23 -7.42
C PHE A 224 -6.20 -1.50 -7.29
N VAL A 225 -6.85 -1.65 -6.13
CA VAL A 225 -7.75 -2.77 -5.82
C VAL A 225 -9.18 -2.26 -5.68
N PRO A 226 -10.01 -2.34 -6.74
CA PRO A 226 -11.39 -1.88 -6.67
C PRO A 226 -12.25 -2.82 -5.83
N TYR A 227 -13.34 -2.27 -5.30
CA TYR A 227 -14.42 -3.02 -4.66
C TYR A 227 -15.72 -2.24 -4.85
N LYS A 228 -16.86 -2.86 -4.56
CA LYS A 228 -18.16 -2.18 -4.53
C LYS A 228 -18.18 -1.24 -3.33
N TYR A 229 -17.75 0.00 -3.56
CA TYR A 229 -17.59 1.01 -2.53
C TYR A 229 -18.88 1.14 -1.72
N VAL A 230 -18.73 1.27 -0.41
CA VAL A 230 -19.79 1.34 0.61
C VAL A 230 -20.75 0.14 0.70
N SER A 231 -20.51 -0.93 -0.07
CA SER A 231 -21.28 -2.16 0.09
C SER A 231 -20.97 -2.81 1.44
N GLY A 232 -22.02 -3.15 2.20
CA GLY A 232 -21.88 -3.76 3.52
C GLY A 232 -21.39 -2.82 4.63
N ILE A 233 -21.37 -1.50 4.39
CA ILE A 233 -21.11 -0.53 5.47
C ILE A 233 -22.32 -0.47 6.40
N GLY A 234 -22.11 -0.84 7.66
CA GLY A 234 -23.10 -0.68 8.71
C GLY A 234 -23.27 0.77 9.16
N ASN A 235 -24.39 1.06 9.84
CA ASN A 235 -24.75 2.40 10.29
C ASN A 235 -23.68 3.03 11.21
N GLU A 236 -22.88 2.21 11.91
CA GLU A 236 -21.80 2.63 12.80
C GLU A 236 -20.63 3.33 12.08
N ASN A 237 -20.51 3.14 10.77
CA ASN A 237 -19.44 3.75 9.96
C ASN A 237 -19.92 5.04 9.26
N LEU A 238 -21.20 5.38 9.40
CA LEU A 238 -21.78 6.62 8.91
C LEU A 238 -21.61 7.71 9.95
N LYS A 239 -21.34 8.93 9.50
CA LYS A 239 -21.43 10.09 10.39
C LYS A 239 -22.87 10.23 10.88
N LYS A 240 -23.03 10.56 12.16
CA LYS A 240 -24.34 10.73 12.80
C LYS A 240 -25.29 11.58 11.94
N GLY A 241 -26.45 11.02 11.62
CA GLY A 241 -27.49 11.69 10.83
C GLY A 241 -27.23 11.77 9.32
N LYS A 242 -26.24 11.04 8.79
CA LYS A 242 -25.98 10.92 7.35
C LYS A 242 -26.47 9.58 6.82
N SER A 243 -26.96 9.59 5.59
CA SER A 243 -27.26 8.40 4.79
C SER A 243 -26.24 8.25 3.66
N ILE A 244 -26.14 7.03 3.13
CA ILE A 244 -25.33 6.75 1.95
C ILE A 244 -26.05 7.36 0.72
N PRO A 245 -25.40 8.26 -0.05
CA PRO A 245 -25.99 8.77 -1.29
C PRO A 245 -26.23 7.63 -2.29
N THR A 246 -27.32 7.69 -3.05
CA THR A 246 -27.66 6.66 -4.06
C THR A 246 -26.64 6.58 -5.19
N ASP A 247 -26.03 7.72 -5.55
CA ASP A 247 -25.04 7.86 -6.62
C ASP A 247 -23.58 7.63 -6.18
N VAL A 248 -23.37 7.18 -4.94
CA VAL A 248 -22.05 7.07 -4.33
C VAL A 248 -21.11 6.12 -5.08
N LEU A 249 -21.64 5.03 -5.62
CA LEU A 249 -20.86 4.02 -6.34
C LEU A 249 -20.39 4.58 -7.68
N GLU A 250 -21.29 5.24 -8.42
CA GLU A 250 -20.96 5.92 -9.68
C GLU A 250 -19.90 7.00 -9.48
N LYS A 251 -20.04 7.82 -8.42
CA LYS A 251 -19.05 8.84 -8.08
C LYS A 251 -17.69 8.24 -7.70
N PHE A 252 -17.69 7.11 -6.98
CA PHE A 252 -16.46 6.40 -6.65
C PHE A 252 -15.78 5.82 -7.89
N ASP A 253 -16.54 5.14 -8.76
CA ASP A 253 -16.00 4.58 -10.01
C ASP A 253 -15.48 5.69 -10.92
N ALA A 254 -16.20 6.80 -11.09
CA ALA A 254 -15.75 7.97 -11.86
C ALA A 254 -14.48 8.60 -11.25
N ALA A 255 -14.42 8.74 -9.92
CA ALA A 255 -13.25 9.29 -9.25
C ALA A 255 -12.02 8.38 -9.40
N THR A 256 -12.18 7.08 -9.21
CA THR A 256 -11.05 6.14 -9.36
C THR A 256 -10.63 6.00 -10.82
N GLN A 257 -11.54 6.07 -11.77
CA GLN A 257 -11.21 6.15 -13.20
C GLN A 257 -10.35 7.38 -13.49
N LYS A 258 -10.80 8.57 -13.12
CA LYS A 258 -10.04 9.82 -13.30
C LYS A 258 -8.67 9.76 -12.62
N PHE A 259 -8.60 9.21 -11.41
CA PHE A 259 -7.32 9.04 -10.70
C PHE A 259 -6.37 8.12 -11.45
N ASN A 260 -6.88 7.00 -11.98
CA ASN A 260 -6.12 6.04 -12.78
C ASN A 260 -5.63 6.64 -14.10
N GLU A 261 -6.40 7.51 -14.74
CA GLU A 261 -5.96 8.27 -15.92
C GLU A 261 -4.79 9.19 -15.57
N LYS A 262 -4.89 9.94 -14.45
CA LYS A 262 -3.80 10.80 -13.99
C LYS A 262 -2.54 10.06 -13.53
N LEU A 263 -2.69 8.82 -13.03
CA LEU A 263 -1.52 7.97 -12.78
C LEU A 263 -0.81 7.58 -14.08
N GLN A 264 -1.55 7.27 -15.15
CA GLN A 264 -0.98 6.88 -16.45
C GLN A 264 -0.20 8.00 -17.14
N GLU A 265 -0.47 9.27 -16.81
CA GLU A 265 0.36 10.38 -17.28
C GLU A 265 1.81 10.26 -16.80
N LYS A 266 2.05 9.63 -15.65
CA LYS A 266 3.37 9.52 -14.99
C LYS A 266 3.92 8.08 -14.95
N LEU A 267 3.06 7.08 -14.97
CA LEU A 267 3.39 5.65 -14.79
C LEU A 267 2.92 4.82 -15.99
N ASN A 268 3.50 3.63 -16.16
CA ASN A 268 3.02 2.66 -17.14
C ASN A 268 1.88 1.84 -16.53
N LEU A 269 0.83 1.57 -17.29
CA LEU A 269 -0.18 0.57 -16.91
C LEU A 269 0.33 -0.82 -17.32
N GLU A 270 0.49 -1.69 -16.34
CA GLU A 270 0.94 -3.07 -16.54
C GLU A 270 -0.21 -3.96 -17.00
N ARG A 271 0.09 -4.92 -17.88
CA ARG A 271 -0.83 -6.00 -18.21
C ARG A 271 -0.70 -7.11 -17.17
N LEU A 272 -1.74 -7.28 -16.35
CA LEU A 272 -1.88 -8.42 -15.45
C LEU A 272 -2.43 -9.61 -16.23
#